data_AF-A0A511ZNR0-F1
#
_entry.id   AF-A0A511ZNR0-F1
#
_cell.length_a   1.000
_cell.length_b   1.000
_cell.length_c   1.000
_cell.angle_alpha   90.00
_cell.angle_beta   90.00
_cell.angle_gamma   90.00
#
_symmetry.space_group_name_H-M   'P 1'
#
loop_
_entity.id
_entity.type
_entity.pdbx_description
1 polymer ?
#
loop_
_entity_poly.entity_id
_entity_poly.type
_entity_poly.pdbx_seq_one_letter_code
_entity_poly.pdbx_strand_id
1 'polypeptide(L)' 'MKKIKDERLKLKNLKDIRVLFLIQTIGIVVGILGYDFVTKGIDGMTDNPLWYVFMITAIVSAYLSIGISVDHEAQ' A
#
# COMPACT_ATOMS: atom_id res chain seq x y z
N MET A 1 2.40 -21.17 15.57
CA MET A 1 1.84 -20.85 14.24
C MET A 1 1.73 -22.12 13.41
N LYS A 2 0.51 -22.60 13.09
CA LYS A 2 0.35 -23.71 12.15
C LYS A 2 0.65 -23.20 10.74
N LYS A 3 1.65 -23.76 10.06
CA LYS A 3 1.92 -23.44 8.65
C LYS A 3 0.70 -23.85 7.82
N ILE A 4 0.06 -22.89 7.17
CA ILE A 4 -0.99 -23.15 6.18
C ILE A 4 -0.32 -23.84 4.99
N LYS A 5 -0.59 -25.13 4.80
CA LYS A 5 -0.08 -25.92 3.66
C LYS A 5 -0.95 -25.78 2.41
N ASP A 6 -2.23 -25.48 2.58
CA ASP A 6 -3.20 -25.39 1.49
C ASP A 6 -3.00 -24.11 0.65
N GLU A 7 -2.81 -24.27 -0.65
CA GLU A 7 -2.58 -23.17 -1.59
C GLU A 7 -3.80 -22.26 -1.71
N ARG A 8 -5.01 -22.83 -1.65
CA ARG A 8 -6.28 -22.08 -1.68
C ARG A 8 -6.43 -21.13 -0.49
N LEU A 9 -6.04 -21.59 0.70
CA LEU A 9 -6.06 -20.74 1.91
C LEU A 9 -4.99 -19.65 1.86
N LYS A 10 -3.80 -19.93 1.29
CA LYS A 10 -2.77 -18.90 1.08
C LYS A 10 -3.24 -17.78 0.15
N LEU A 11 -3.89 -18.16 -0.96
CA LEU A 11 -4.38 -17.20 -1.95
C LEU A 11 -5.49 -16.30 -1.36
N LYS A 12 -6.38 -16.87 -0.54
CA LYS A 12 -7.37 -16.09 0.21
C LYS A 12 -6.73 -15.14 1.21
N ASN A 13 -5.73 -15.60 1.97
CA ASN A 13 -5.01 -14.78 2.94
C ASN A 13 -4.25 -13.62 2.25
N LEU A 14 -3.61 -13.87 1.11
CA LEU A 14 -2.98 -12.82 0.29
C LEU A 14 -3.98 -11.76 -0.19
N LYS A 15 -5.20 -12.18 -0.55
CA LYS A 15 -6.27 -11.26 -0.94
C LYS A 15 -6.76 -10.44 0.26
N ASP A 16 -6.91 -11.06 1.43
CA ASP A 16 -7.29 -10.39 2.67
C ASP A 16 -6.21 -9.36 3.10
N ILE A 17 -4.93 -9.73 3.02
CA ILE A 17 -3.80 -8.81 3.27
C ILE A 17 -3.83 -7.62 2.30
N ARG A 18 -4.14 -7.84 1.02
CA ARG A 18 -4.26 -6.76 0.04
C ARG A 18 -5.37 -5.77 0.40
N VAL A 19 -6.53 -6.28 0.85
CA VAL A 19 -7.64 -5.42 1.30
C VAL A 19 -7.26 -4.65 2.57
N LEU A 20 -6.62 -5.31 3.53
CA LEU A 20 -6.15 -4.67 4.76
C LEU A 20 -5.13 -3.57 4.47
N PHE A 21 -4.19 -3.83 3.55
CA PHE A 21 -3.21 -2.86 3.08
C PHE A 21 -3.88 -1.65 2.42
N LEU A 22 -4.89 -1.87 1.56
CA LEU A 22 -5.64 -0.78 0.93
C LEU A 22 -6.34 0.11 1.98
N ILE A 23 -7.03 -0.50 2.94
CA ILE A 23 -7.71 0.21 4.03
C ILE A 23 -6.68 0.98 4.88
N GLN A 24 -5.53 0.38 5.17
CA GLN A 24 -4.45 1.02 5.91
C GLN A 24 -3.88 2.23 5.16
N THR A 25 -3.61 2.11 3.87
CA THR A 25 -3.13 3.22 3.04
C THR A 25 -4.16 4.34 2.99
N ILE A 26 -5.45 4.03 2.79
CA ILE A 26 -6.52 5.05 2.79
C ILE A 26 -6.64 5.72 4.16
N GLY A 27 -6.60 4.96 5.25
CA GLY A 27 -6.69 5.51 6.60
C GLY A 27 -5.52 6.44 6.94
N ILE A 28 -4.29 6.09 6.56
CA ILE A 28 -3.10 6.93 6.79
C ILE A 28 -3.14 8.17 5.89
N VAL A 29 -3.44 8.00 4.60
CA VAL A 29 -3.40 9.09 3.62
C VAL A 29 -4.56 10.06 3.79
N VAL A 30 -5.79 9.58 3.97
CA VAL A 30 -6.97 10.44 4.13
C VAL A 30 -7.06 10.98 5.56
N GLY A 31 -6.76 10.16 6.56
CA GLY A 31 -6.91 10.53 7.96
C GLY A 31 -5.80 11.46 8.45
N ILE A 32 -4.53 11.05 8.32
CA ILE A 32 -3.41 11.80 8.89
C ILE A 32 -2.91 12.85 7.90
N LEU A 33 -2.54 12.41 6.69
CA LEU A 33 -1.98 13.33 5.69
C LEU A 33 -3.05 14.29 5.14
N GLY A 34 -4.29 13.84 4.97
CA GLY A 34 -5.42 14.70 4.59
C GLY A 34 -5.77 15.74 5.66
N TYR A 35 -5.67 15.38 6.94
CA TYR A 35 -5.87 16.34 8.03
C TYR A 35 -4.73 17.37 8.09
N ASP A 36 -3.47 16.94 7.98
CA ASP A 36 -2.32 17.86 7.89
C ASP A 36 -2.42 18.77 6.64
N PHE A 37 -2.92 18.25 5.52
CA PHE A 37 -3.16 19.04 4.30
C PHE A 37 -4.21 20.14 4.51
N VAL A 38 -5.33 19.83 5.17
CA VAL A 38 -6.41 20.81 5.44
C VAL A 38 -5.98 21.83 6.50
N THR A 39 -5.20 21.42 7.49
CA THR A 39 -4.84 22.28 8.63
C THR A 39 -3.57 23.10 8.43
N LYS A 40 -2.56 22.56 7.73
CA LYS A 40 -1.23 23.17 7.57
C LYS A 40 -0.81 23.33 6.09
N GLY A 41 -1.65 22.90 5.15
CA GLY A 41 -1.37 22.99 3.71
C GLY A 41 -0.41 21.90 3.20
N ILE A 42 0.06 22.10 1.96
CA ILE A 42 0.97 21.17 1.28
C ILE A 42 2.30 21.04 2.04
N ASP A 43 2.84 22.16 2.54
CA ASP A 43 4.13 22.17 3.24
C ASP A 43 4.09 21.32 4.53
N GLY A 44 2.99 21.42 5.30
CA GLY A 44 2.81 20.62 6.50
C GLY A 44 2.58 19.13 6.23
N MET A 45 2.05 18.78 5.06
CA MET A 45 1.90 17.40 4.63
C MET A 45 3.25 16.80 4.18
N THR A 46 4.05 17.56 3.43
CA THR A 46 5.34 17.08 2.90
C THR A 46 6.45 17.02 3.95
N ASP A 47 6.37 17.83 5.00
CA ASP A 47 7.30 17.77 6.14
C ASP A 47 7.02 16.58 7.08
N ASN A 48 5.85 15.96 6.99
CA ASN A 48 5.52 14.81 7.81
C ASN A 48 6.30 13.57 7.33
N PRO A 49 7.05 12.85 8.20
CA PRO A 49 7.75 11.62 7.85
C PRO A 49 6.87 10.56 7.17
N LEU A 50 5.57 10.55 7.46
CA LEU A 50 4.59 9.65 6.84
C LEU A 50 4.43 9.88 5.34
N TRP A 51 4.65 11.10 4.85
CA TRP A 51 4.61 11.41 3.43
C TRP A 51 5.71 10.69 2.66
N TYR A 52 6.93 10.66 3.20
CA TYR A 52 8.04 9.93 2.60
C TYR A 52 7.78 8.42 2.56
N VAL A 53 7.22 7.85 3.64
CA VAL A 53 6.85 6.44 3.69
C VAL A 53 5.78 6.13 2.63
N PHE A 54 4.79 7.00 2.48
CA PHE A 54 3.76 6.87 1.43
C PHE A 54 4.38 6.91 0.03
N MET A 55 5.25 7.89 -0.25
CA MET A 55 5.90 8.04 -1.56
C MET A 55 6.78 6.84 -1.92
N ILE A 56 7.61 6.36 -0.99
CA ILE A 56 8.45 5.17 -1.20
C ILE A 56 7.57 3.94 -1.47
N THR A 57 6.51 3.77 -0.69
CA THR A 57 5.58 2.65 -0.85
C THR A 57 4.86 2.70 -2.20
N ALA A 58 4.46 3.89 -2.67
CA ALA A 58 3.83 4.07 -3.98
C ALA A 58 4.80 3.73 -5.12
N ILE A 59 6.06 4.17 -5.04
CA ILE A 59 7.09 3.84 -6.03
C ILE A 59 7.35 2.33 -6.07
N VAL A 60 7.53 1.69 -4.90
CA VAL A 60 7.75 0.24 -4.82
C VAL A 60 6.53 -0.51 -5.34
N SER A 61 5.32 -0.07 -5.01
CA SER A 61 4.09 -0.71 -5.51
C SER A 61 3.94 -0.56 -7.02
N ALA A 62 4.26 0.59 -7.59
CA ALA A 62 4.24 0.80 -9.04
C ALA A 62 5.28 -0.10 -9.73
N TYR A 63 6.49 -0.18 -9.19
CA TYR A 63 7.54 -1.07 -9.70
C TYR A 63 7.14 -2.55 -9.65
N LEU A 64 6.57 -3.00 -8.53
CA LEU A 64 6.06 -4.37 -8.39
C LEU A 64 4.90 -4.64 -9.35
N SER A 65 4.02 -3.65 -9.56
CA SER A 65 2.90 -3.77 -10.49
C SER A 65 3.37 -3.89 -11.95
N ILE A 66 4.41 -3.17 -12.35
CA ILE A 66 5.02 -3.28 -13.68
C ILE A 66 5.65 -4.66 -13.86
N GLY A 67 6.40 -5.15 -12.87
CA GLY A 67 7.01 -6.48 -12.90
C GLY A 67 5.97 -7.59 -13.07
N ILE A 68 4.83 -7.49 -12.37
CA ILE A 68 3.72 -8.46 -12.50
C ILE A 68 3.03 -8.38 -13.87
N SER A 69 2.95 -7.18 -14.47
CA SER A 69 2.34 -6.99 -15.79
C SER A 69 3.20 -7.61 -16.90
N VAL A 70 4.53 -7.51 -16.79
CA VAL A 70 5.47 -8.12 -17.74
C VAL A 70 5.45 -9.65 -17.63
N ASP A 71 5.35 -10.21 -16.42
CA ASP A 71 5.18 -11.65 -16.22
C ASP A 71 3.80 -12.17 -16.69
N HIS A 72 2.76 -11.32 -16.70
CA HIS A 72 1.44 -11.68 -17.24
C HIS A 72 1.36 -11.62 -18.77
N GLU A 73 2.17 -10.79 -19.45
CA GLU A 73 2.22 -10.70 -20.91
C GLU A 73 3.12 -11.77 -21.56
N ALA A 74 4.06 -12.34 -20.81
CA ALA A 74 4.97 -13.38 -21.30
C ALA A 74 4.35 -14.80 -21.29
N GLN A 75 3.07 -14.95 -20.93
CA GLN A 75 2.37 -16.23 -20.80
C GLN A 75 1.31 -16.43 -21.90
#